data_AF-E2SJL6-F1
#
_entry.id   AF-E2SJL6-F1
#
_cell.length_a   1.000
_cell.length_b   1.000
_cell.length_c   1.000
_cell.angle_alpha   90.00
_cell.angle_beta   90.00
_cell.angle_gamma   90.00
#
_symmetry.space_group_name_H-M   'P 1'
#
loop_
_entity.id
_entity.type
_entity.pdbx_description
1 polymer ?
#
loop_
_entity_poly.entity_id
_entity_poly.type
_entity_poly.pdbx_seq_one_letter_code
_entity_poly.pdbx_strand_id
1 'polypeptide(L)' 'MVICSAQSVRQVHAIADNIKDRVKEHGYAIRAIEGSSESRWVLVDLDSVVVHVFVNEEREHFQLEKLYADLPHEDFSL' A
#
# COMPACT_ATOMS: atom_id res chain seq x y z
N MET A 1 0.63 5.86 -8.07
CA MET A 1 0.53 5.21 -6.74
C MET A 1 -0.18 3.89 -6.90
N VAL A 2 -0.05 3.00 -5.94
CA VAL A 2 -0.81 1.75 -5.86
C VAL A 2 -1.60 1.76 -4.56
N ILE A 3 -2.88 1.38 -4.61
CA ILE A 3 -3.73 1.25 -3.42
C ILE A 3 -4.28 -0.17 -3.40
N CYS A 4 -4.07 -0.89 -2.30
CA CYS A 4 -4.63 -2.21 -2.09
C CYS A 4 -5.26 -2.32 -0.71
N SER A 5 -6.22 -3.23 -0.58
CA SER A 5 -6.91 -3.50 0.68
C SER A 5 -6.64 -4.91 1.20
N ALA A 6 -6.78 -5.06 2.51
CA ALA A 6 -6.66 -6.31 3.24
C ALA A 6 -7.78 -6.42 4.28
N GLN A 7 -8.08 -7.64 4.72
CA GLN A 7 -9.16 -7.89 5.68
C GLN A 7 -8.72 -7.74 7.15
N SER A 8 -7.43 -7.58 7.42
CA SER A 8 -6.90 -7.46 8.78
C SER A 8 -5.56 -6.76 8.83
N VAL A 9 -5.21 -6.20 9.99
CA VAL A 9 -3.87 -5.63 10.27
C VAL A 9 -2.76 -6.62 9.96
N ARG A 10 -2.95 -7.90 10.34
CA ARG A 10 -1.99 -8.96 10.03
C ARG A 10 -1.75 -9.09 8.51
N GLN A 11 -2.80 -9.07 7.70
CA GLN A 11 -2.66 -9.13 6.26
C GLN A 11 -2.03 -7.86 5.68
N VAL A 12 -2.34 -6.68 6.21
CA VAL A 12 -1.67 -5.41 5.82
C VAL A 12 -0.16 -5.55 5.96
N HIS A 13 0.32 -6.00 7.12
CA HIS A 13 1.75 -6.19 7.33
C HIS A 13 2.34 -7.31 6.48
N ALA A 14 1.62 -8.43 6.30
CA ALA A 14 2.08 -9.51 5.44
C ALA A 14 2.25 -9.06 3.97
N ILE A 15 1.36 -8.20 3.47
CA ILE A 15 1.47 -7.62 2.13
C ILE A 15 2.65 -6.64 2.07
N ALA A 16 2.81 -5.76 3.05
CA ALA A 16 3.93 -4.81 3.10
C ALA A 16 5.29 -5.52 3.15
N ASP A 17 5.40 -6.59 3.96
CA ASP A 17 6.60 -7.43 4.02
C ASP A 17 6.85 -8.14 2.69
N ASN A 18 5.80 -8.67 2.05
CA ASN A 18 5.95 -9.28 0.73
C ASN A 18 6.43 -8.29 -0.34
N ILE A 19 5.89 -7.06 -0.35
CA ILE A 19 6.35 -5.99 -1.24
C ILE A 19 7.84 -5.73 -1.00
N LYS A 20 8.24 -5.59 0.27
CA LYS A 20 9.65 -5.38 0.63
C LYS A 20 10.56 -6.49 0.13
N ASP A 21 10.16 -7.74 0.28
CA ASP A 21 10.95 -8.89 -0.17
C ASP A 21 11.05 -8.93 -1.69
N ARG A 22 9.94 -8.71 -2.41
CA ARG A 22 9.92 -8.71 -3.88
C ARG A 22 10.71 -7.54 -4.48
N VAL A 23 10.61 -6.35 -3.91
CA VAL A 23 11.39 -5.17 -4.34
C VAL A 23 12.88 -5.46 -4.22
N LYS A 24 13.31 -6.03 -3.09
CA LYS A 24 14.71 -6.43 -2.86
C LYS A 24 15.18 -7.53 -3.81
N GLU A 25 14.36 -8.56 -4.04
CA GLU A 25 14.67 -9.65 -4.97
C GLU A 25 14.94 -9.15 -6.39
N HIS A 26 14.24 -8.09 -6.81
CA HIS A 26 14.43 -7.47 -8.13
C HIS A 26 15.50 -6.36 -8.15
N GLY A 27 16.24 -6.16 -7.05
CA GLY A 27 17.36 -5.21 -6.99
C GLY A 27 16.95 -3.75 -6.85
N TYR A 28 15.70 -3.47 -6.47
CA TYR A 28 15.22 -2.11 -6.25
C TYR A 28 15.40 -1.67 -4.78
N ALA A 29 15.44 -0.35 -4.57
CA ALA A 29 15.55 0.24 -3.24
C ALA A 29 14.17 0.58 -2.65
N ILE A 30 14.08 0.55 -1.33
CA ILE A 30 12.93 1.03 -0.56
C ILE A 30 13.39 2.28 0.17
N ARG A 31 12.75 3.41 -0.07
CA ARG A 31 13.10 4.68 0.59
C ARG A 31 12.62 4.69 2.03
N ALA A 32 11.37 4.27 2.26
CA ALA A 32 10.78 4.23 3.58
C ALA A 32 9.63 3.21 3.65
N ILE A 33 9.37 2.70 4.85
CA ILE A 33 8.13 2.00 5.19
C ILE A 33 7.58 2.67 6.44
N GLU A 34 6.37 3.20 6.34
CA GLU A 34 5.71 3.94 7.42
C GLU A 34 4.49 3.16 7.92
N GLY A 35 4.33 3.12 9.24
CA GLY A 35 3.31 2.35 9.94
C GLY A 35 3.90 1.56 11.11
N SER A 36 3.26 1.63 12.28
CA SER A 36 3.62 0.80 13.43
C SER A 36 3.06 -0.62 13.27
N SER A 37 3.43 -1.55 14.16
CA SER A 37 2.99 -2.96 14.10
C SER A 37 1.47 -3.15 14.21
N GLU A 38 0.76 -2.13 14.72
CA GLU A 38 -0.70 -2.14 14.87
C GLU A 38 -1.39 -1.25 13.83
N SER A 39 -0.63 -0.70 12.88
CA SER A 39 -1.18 0.23 11.89
C SER A 39 -2.13 -0.48 10.92
N ARG A 40 -3.34 0.08 10.81
CA ARG A 40 -4.36 -0.33 9.84
C ARG A 40 -4.12 0.24 8.43
N TRP A 41 -3.06 1.03 8.28
CA TRP A 41 -2.57 1.56 7.02
C TRP A 41 -1.04 1.58 7.06
N VAL A 42 -0.41 0.91 6.10
CA VAL A 42 1.04 0.96 5.86
C VAL A 42 1.32 1.65 4.53
N LEU A 43 2.31 2.54 4.52
CA LEU A 43 2.83 3.17 3.31
C LEU A 43 4.21 2.60 3.01
N VAL A 44 4.39 2.09 1.80
CA VAL A 44 5.69 1.64 1.27
C VAL A 44 6.12 2.61 0.20
N ASP A 45 7.23 3.31 0.45
CA ASP A 45 7.78 4.28 -0.49
C ASP A 45 8.95 3.68 -1.28
N LEU A 46 8.75 3.59 -2.59
CA LEU A 46 9.71 3.04 -3.56
C LEU A 46 10.25 4.14 -4.49
N ASP A 47 10.35 5.38 -3.99
CA ASP A 47 10.78 6.58 -4.72
C ASP A 47 9.82 7.00 -5.85
N SER A 48 9.82 6.28 -6.98
CA SER A 48 8.94 6.58 -8.13
C SER A 48 7.51 6.05 -7.96
N VAL A 49 7.30 5.10 -7.04
CA VAL A 49 6.00 4.50 -6.75
C VAL A 49 5.78 4.48 -5.24
N VAL A 50 4.60 4.94 -4.81
CA VAL A 50 4.12 4.79 -3.43
C VAL A 50 3.00 3.75 -3.41
N VAL A 51 3.11 2.78 -2.51
CA VAL A 51 2.11 1.74 -2.29
C VAL A 51 1.41 1.97 -0.94
N HIS A 52 0.09 2.06 -0.97
CA HIS A 52 -0.76 2.17 0.21
C HIS A 52 -1.46 0.83 0.45
N VAL A 53 -1.17 0.21 1.59
CA VAL A 53 -1.80 -1.03 2.02
C VAL A 53 -2.73 -0.72 3.17
N PHE A 54 -4.04 -0.86 2.94
CA PHE A 54 -5.07 -0.51 3.91
C PHE A 54 -5.78 -1.76 4.46
N VAL A 55 -6.28 -1.68 5.69
CA VAL A 55 -7.47 -2.44 6.08
C VAL A 55 -8.68 -1.81 5.38
N ASN A 56 -9.64 -2.64 4.93
CA ASN A 56 -10.82 -2.20 4.17
C ASN A 56 -11.50 -0.94 4.74
N GLU A 57 -11.79 -0.93 6.05
CA GLU A 57 -12.50 0.19 6.68
C GLU A 57 -11.69 1.51 6.63
N GLU A 58 -10.37 1.44 6.70
CA GLU A 58 -9.49 2.61 6.65
C GLU A 58 -9.41 3.18 5.24
N ARG A 59 -9.39 2.34 4.22
CA ARG A 59 -9.46 2.80 2.83
C ARG A 59 -10.76 3.59 2.58
N GLU A 60 -11.88 3.09 3.10
CA GLU A 60 -13.17 3.76 3.02
C GLU A 60 -13.21 5.08 3.79
N HIS A 61 -12.47 5.18 4.91
CA HIS A 61 -12.35 6.40 5.69
C HIS A 61 -11.51 7.47 4.99
N PHE A 62 -10.32 7.10 4.48
CA PHE A 62 -9.38 8.06 3.89
C PHE A 62 -9.71 8.43 2.45
N GLN A 63 -10.35 7.55 1.69
CA GLN A 63 -10.83 7.80 0.32
C GLN A 63 -9.78 8.45 -0.59
N LEU A 64 -8.54 7.93 -0.60
CA LEU A 64 -7.47 8.53 -1.41
C LEU A 64 -7.83 8.54 -2.90
N GLU A 65 -8.56 7.54 -3.39
CA GLU A 65 -9.07 7.50 -4.76
C GLU A 65 -9.95 8.70 -5.09
N LYS A 66 -10.73 9.20 -4.13
CA LYS A 66 -11.54 10.41 -4.29
C LYS A 66 -10.67 11.66 -4.38
N LEU A 67 -9.59 11.72 -3.59
CA LEU A 67 -8.63 12.82 -3.63
C LEU A 67 -7.90 12.90 -4.98
N TYR A 68 -7.64 11.75 -5.61
CA TYR A 68 -6.93 11.65 -6.89
C TYR A 68 -7.83 11.28 -8.07
N ALA A 69 -9.13 11.54 -7.97
CA ALA A 69 -10.12 11.07 -8.95
C ALA A 69 -9.91 11.63 -10.37
N ASP A 70 -9.26 12.78 -10.50
CA ASP A 70 -8.99 13.43 -11.79
C ASP A 70 -7.77 12.84 -12.53
N LEU A 71 -7.06 11.88 -11.94
CA LEU A 71 -5.92 11.21 -12.56
C LEU A 71 -6.33 9.89 -13.24
N PRO A 72 -5.64 9.48 -14.32
CA PRO A 72 -5.81 8.15 -14.89
C PRO A 72 -5.61 7.06 -13.82
N HIS A 73 -6.52 6.10 -13.79
CA HIS A 73 -6.45 4.95 -12.89
C HIS A 73 -6.84 3.67 -13.63
N GLU A 74 -6.35 2.55 -13.12
CA GLU A 74 -6.61 1.21 -13.62
C GLU A 74 -6.92 0.30 -12.42
N ASP A 75 -7.93 -0.56 -12.56
CA ASP A 75 -8.31 -1.52 -11.54
C ASP A 75 -7.70 -2.89 -11.88
N PHE A 76 -7.06 -3.50 -10.88
CA PHE A 76 -6.39 -4.81 -10.98
C PHE A 76 -7.12 -5.90 -10.18
N SER A 77 -8.39 -5.66 -9.83
CA SER A 77 -9.24 -6.67 -9.20
C SER A 77 -9.51 -7.83 -10.18
N LEU A 78 -9.35 -9.07 -9.70
CA LEU A 78 -9.65 -10.31 -10.45
C LEU A 78 -11.15 -10.61 -10.47
#